data_AF-A0AAD9G806-F1
#
_entry.id   AF-A0AAD9G806-F1
#
_cell.length_a   1.000
_cell.length_b   1.000
_cell.length_c   1.000
_cell.angle_alpha   90.00
_cell.angle_beta   90.00
_cell.angle_gamma   90.00
#
_symmetry.space_group_name_H-M   'P 1'
#
loop_
_entity.id
_entity.type
_entity.pdbx_description
1 polymer ?
#
loop_
_entity_poly.entity_id
_entity_poly.type
_entity_poly.pdbx_seq_one_letter_code
_entity_poly.pdbx_strand_id
1 'polypeptide(L)'
;MAHIDKIVRRHLRQAGVIKDNSNVSRLYLPRKEMGRGLHNLQHKAEAMMLRLWLTLSGDESRSPRRAAICQHYRSSHHRVSLIVQELKDDYGIEIKPEESIERAIRDLRYAQTKKLHDVINETKIHKFLSSLRGQRNIDFEGCTLWMRNSMLNPQEEAKLVNLQDRNLAWMSLTGINRGCNKRVNVDHLATNCNKKYKQE
;
A
#
# COMPACT_ATOMS: atom_id res chain seq x y z
N MET A 1 1.42 10.42 12.40
CA MET A 1 2.20 9.54 11.49
C MET A 1 1.91 9.77 10.01
N ALA A 2 0.64 9.97 9.59
CA ALA A 2 0.30 10.28 8.19
C ALA A 2 1.02 11.53 7.62
N HIS A 3 1.34 12.53 8.44
CA HIS A 3 2.12 13.70 8.02
C HIS A 3 3.57 13.38 7.63
N ILE A 4 4.26 12.53 8.41
CA ILE A 4 5.64 12.12 8.14
C ILE A 4 5.70 11.31 6.84
N ASP A 5 4.75 10.40 6.65
CA ASP A 5 4.64 9.61 5.41
C ASP A 5 4.40 10.50 4.17
N LYS A 6 3.61 11.58 4.30
CA LYS A 6 3.48 12.61 3.24
C LYS A 6 4.81 13.33 2.96
N ILE A 7 5.59 13.67 3.99
CA ILE A 7 6.90 14.31 3.84
C ILE A 7 7.87 13.36 3.11
N VAL A 8 7.94 12.10 3.53
CA VAL A 8 8.81 11.09 2.90
C VAL A 8 8.44 10.91 1.43
N ARG A 9 7.15 10.78 1.11
CA ARG A 9 6.71 10.71 -0.30
C ARG A 9 7.07 11.95 -1.10
N ARG A 10 7.02 13.15 -0.51
CA ARG A 10 7.44 14.39 -1.18
C ARG A 10 8.92 14.33 -1.57
N HIS A 11 9.79 13.94 -0.64
CA HIS A 11 11.21 13.78 -0.94
C HIS A 11 11.47 12.70 -2.00
N LEU A 12 10.76 11.57 -1.94
CA LEU A 12 10.88 10.51 -2.95
C LEU A 12 10.42 10.97 -4.34
N ARG A 13 9.41 11.85 -4.43
CA ARG A 13 9.01 12.48 -5.70
C ARG A 13 10.08 13.44 -6.22
N GLN A 14 10.63 14.30 -5.35
CA GLN A 14 11.73 15.21 -5.71
C GLN A 14 12.95 14.45 -6.23
N ALA A 15 13.28 13.30 -5.62
CA ALA A 15 14.35 12.42 -6.07
C ALA A 15 14.01 11.59 -7.33
N GLY A 16 12.79 11.71 -7.87
CA GLY A 16 12.35 11.01 -9.08
C GLY A 16 12.00 9.53 -8.91
N VAL A 17 11.95 9.03 -7.67
CA VAL A 17 11.69 7.62 -7.29
C VAL A 17 10.19 7.27 -7.28
N ILE A 18 9.33 8.29 -7.19
CA ILE A 18 7.88 8.19 -7.32
C ILE A 18 7.43 9.18 -8.38
N LYS A 19 6.47 8.78 -9.23
CA LYS A 19 5.85 9.63 -10.25
C LYS A 19 4.40 9.92 -9.89
N ASP A 20 3.84 10.99 -10.44
CA ASP A 20 2.53 11.51 -10.00
C ASP A 20 1.35 10.61 -10.35
N ASN A 21 1.42 9.88 -11.47
CA ASN A 21 0.35 8.95 -11.88
C ASN A 21 0.45 7.58 -11.21
N SER A 22 1.45 7.35 -10.36
CA SER A 22 1.63 6.05 -9.71
C SER A 22 0.65 5.85 -8.56
N ASN A 23 0.08 4.65 -8.46
CA ASN A 23 -0.83 4.32 -7.37
C ASN A 23 -0.07 4.28 -6.03
N VAL A 24 -0.44 5.18 -5.10
CA VAL A 24 0.23 5.31 -3.79
C VAL A 24 0.09 4.04 -2.94
N SER A 25 -1.03 3.34 -3.00
CA SER A 25 -1.23 2.11 -2.23
C SER A 25 -0.33 0.96 -2.73
N ARG A 26 -0.06 0.91 -4.05
CA ARG A 26 0.91 -0.06 -4.62
C ARG A 26 2.34 0.18 -4.14
N LEU A 27 2.67 1.41 -3.72
CA LEU A 27 3.97 1.72 -3.12
C LEU A 27 4.26 0.79 -1.93
N TYR A 28 3.23 0.53 -1.14
CA TYR A 28 3.32 -0.19 0.12
C TYR A 28 3.05 -1.69 0.03
N LEU A 29 2.63 -2.17 -1.15
CA LEU A 29 2.45 -3.60 -1.39
C LEU A 29 3.80 -4.29 -1.60
N PRO A 30 3.90 -5.60 -1.28
CA PRO A 30 5.06 -6.41 -1.62
C PRO A 30 5.31 -6.46 -3.14
N ARG A 31 6.58 -6.54 -3.55
CA ARG A 31 6.96 -6.66 -4.97
C ARG A 31 6.36 -7.87 -5.67
N LYS A 32 6.25 -8.99 -4.95
CA LYS A 32 5.58 -10.23 -5.41
C LYS A 32 4.08 -10.04 -5.71
N GLU A 33 3.49 -8.93 -5.27
CA GLU A 33 2.06 -8.61 -5.42
C GLU A 33 1.85 -7.36 -6.29
N MET A 34 2.74 -7.12 -7.26
CA MET A 34 2.75 -5.92 -8.10
C MET A 34 2.93 -4.62 -7.29
N GLY A 35 3.54 -4.68 -6.11
CA GLY A 35 3.89 -3.50 -5.33
C GLY A 35 5.33 -3.03 -5.54
N ARG A 36 5.72 -1.96 -4.84
CA ARG A 36 7.10 -1.43 -4.84
C ARG A 36 7.94 -1.94 -3.66
N GLY A 37 7.30 -2.50 -2.64
CA GLY A 37 7.96 -3.03 -1.44
C GLY A 37 8.42 -1.98 -0.43
N LEU A 38 7.91 -0.74 -0.49
CA LEU A 38 8.19 0.25 0.55
C LEU A 38 7.31 0.00 1.78
N HIS A 39 7.79 0.42 2.95
CA HIS A 39 7.00 0.31 4.17
C HIS A 39 6.15 1.55 4.39
N ASN A 40 4.85 1.36 4.62
CA ASN A 40 4.00 2.41 5.14
C ASN A 40 4.42 2.71 6.60
N LEU A 41 4.82 3.96 6.86
CA LEU A 41 5.34 4.35 8.17
C LEU A 41 4.27 4.30 9.27
N GLN A 42 3.01 4.57 8.93
CA GLN A 42 1.91 4.43 9.87
C GLN A 42 1.74 2.96 10.27
N HIS A 43 1.71 2.05 9.28
CA HIS A 43 1.60 0.62 9.54
C HIS A 43 2.76 0.10 10.41
N LYS A 44 3.99 0.57 10.14
CA LYS A 44 5.17 0.22 10.93
C LYS A 44 5.08 0.74 12.36
N ALA A 45 4.62 1.98 12.56
CA ALA A 45 4.43 2.57 13.88
C ALA A 45 3.36 1.82 14.69
N GLU A 46 2.23 1.47 14.06
CA GLU A 46 1.17 0.65 14.67
C GLU A 46 1.72 -0.68 15.19
N ALA A 47 2.49 -1.40 14.36
CA ALA A 47 3.11 -2.67 14.77
C ALA A 47 4.12 -2.49 15.92
N MET A 48 4.91 -1.41 15.90
CA MET A 48 5.86 -1.10 16.99
C MET A 48 5.13 -0.79 18.30
N MET A 49 4.07 0.02 18.26
CA MET A 49 3.29 0.37 19.44
C MET A 49 2.53 -0.82 19.98
N LEU A 50 1.94 -1.66 19.12
CA LEU A 50 1.27 -2.88 19.55
C LEU A 50 2.24 -3.83 20.24
N ARG A 51 3.42 -4.06 19.66
CA ARG A 51 4.45 -4.91 20.28
C ARG A 51 4.89 -4.38 21.64
N LEU A 52 5.11 -3.06 21.74
CA LEU A 52 5.46 -2.41 23.01
C LEU A 52 4.35 -2.60 24.05
N TRP A 53 3.10 -2.34 23.67
CA TRP A 53 1.95 -2.47 24.56
C TRP A 53 1.81 -3.90 25.08
N LEU A 54 1.77 -4.89 24.20
CA LEU A 54 1.62 -6.30 24.59
C LEU A 54 2.78 -6.79 25.48
N THR A 55 3.99 -6.30 25.23
CA THR A 55 5.16 -6.62 26.09
C THR A 55 4.97 -6.04 27.49
N LEU A 56 4.51 -4.80 27.60
CA LEU A 56 4.32 -4.15 28.90
C LEU A 56 3.13 -4.75 29.66
N SER A 57 2.00 -4.93 28.99
CA SER A 57 0.76 -5.41 29.60
C SER A 57 0.79 -6.91 29.93
N GLY A 58 1.53 -7.72 29.17
CA GLY A 58 1.57 -9.18 29.36
C GLY A 58 2.13 -9.63 30.71
N ASP A 59 3.09 -8.88 31.27
CA ASP A 59 3.67 -9.16 32.60
C ASP A 59 3.30 -8.08 33.64
N GLU A 60 2.22 -7.35 33.41
CA GLU A 60 1.77 -6.28 34.30
C GLU A 60 1.50 -6.79 35.73
N SER A 61 0.92 -7.99 35.84
CA SER A 61 0.64 -8.65 37.14
C SER A 61 1.90 -9.09 37.89
N ARG A 62 3.02 -9.31 37.19
CA ARG A 62 4.27 -9.83 37.75
C ARG A 62 5.31 -8.74 37.99
N SER A 63 5.16 -7.56 37.38
CA SER A 63 6.14 -6.48 37.45
C SER A 63 5.51 -5.15 37.88
N PRO A 64 5.76 -4.68 39.12
CA PRO A 64 5.21 -3.40 39.59
C PRO A 64 5.69 -2.21 38.74
N ARG A 65 6.92 -2.32 38.19
CA ARG A 65 7.44 -1.33 37.24
C ARG A 65 6.62 -1.28 35.95
N ARG A 66 6.27 -2.43 35.36
CA ARG A 66 5.44 -2.46 34.15
C ARG A 66 4.03 -1.97 34.44
N ALA A 67 3.44 -2.34 35.59
CA ALA A 67 2.15 -1.82 36.01
C ALA A 67 2.13 -0.29 36.12
N ALA A 68 3.13 0.31 36.77
CA ALA A 68 3.24 1.77 36.85
C ALA A 68 3.38 2.43 35.46
N ILE A 69 4.16 1.84 34.54
CA ILE A 69 4.30 2.32 33.17
C ILE A 69 2.97 2.22 32.40
N CYS A 70 2.27 1.08 32.48
CA CYS A 70 0.98 0.88 31.84
C CYS A 70 -0.05 1.88 32.38
N GLN A 71 -0.11 2.06 33.71
CA GLN A 71 -0.99 3.04 34.35
C GLN A 71 -0.70 4.46 33.85
N HIS A 72 0.57 4.85 33.76
CA HIS A 72 0.96 6.15 33.23
C HIS A 72 0.51 6.34 31.78
N TYR A 73 0.72 5.34 30.91
CA TYR A 73 0.25 5.43 29.51
C TYR A 73 -1.27 5.52 29.40
N ARG A 74 -2.03 4.85 30.29
CA ARG A 74 -3.49 4.95 30.37
C ARG A 74 -3.93 6.33 30.86
N SER A 75 -3.38 6.83 31.97
CA SER A 75 -3.77 8.12 32.56
C SER A 75 -3.45 9.30 31.64
N SER A 76 -2.30 9.24 30.96
CA SER A 76 -1.85 10.29 30.04
C SER A 76 -2.47 10.16 28.64
N HIS A 77 -3.35 9.17 28.41
CA HIS A 77 -4.01 8.93 27.12
C HIS A 77 -3.03 8.84 25.95
N HIS A 78 -1.86 8.23 26.19
CA HIS A 78 -0.88 8.03 25.13
C HIS A 78 -1.40 7.01 24.12
N ARG A 79 -1.17 7.26 22.83
CA ARG A 79 -1.59 6.38 21.73
C ARG A 79 -1.24 4.90 21.94
N VAL A 80 -0.11 4.61 22.59
CA VAL A 80 0.33 3.24 22.91
C VAL A 80 -0.69 2.48 23.77
N SER A 81 -1.39 3.13 24.71
CA SER A 81 -2.41 2.45 25.53
C SER A 81 -3.75 2.26 24.80
N LEU A 82 -4.00 3.07 23.77
CA LEU A 82 -5.21 3.03 22.95
C LEU A 82 -5.07 2.12 21.72
N ILE A 83 -3.86 1.65 21.40
CA ILE A 83 -3.56 0.97 20.13
C ILE A 83 -4.45 -0.24 19.87
N VAL A 84 -4.80 -1.02 20.89
CA VAL A 84 -5.68 -2.19 20.71
C VAL A 84 -7.07 -1.78 20.24
N GLN A 85 -7.62 -0.70 20.82
CA GLN A 85 -8.91 -0.17 20.43
C GLN A 85 -8.84 0.48 19.04
N GLU A 86 -7.81 1.30 18.78
CA GLU A 86 -7.62 1.91 17.44
C GLU A 86 -7.54 0.85 16.34
N LEU A 87 -6.82 -0.25 16.57
CA LEU A 87 -6.70 -1.34 15.59
C LEU A 87 -8.02 -2.09 15.39
N LYS A 88 -8.84 -2.23 16.44
CA LYS A 88 -10.18 -2.78 16.33
C LYS A 88 -11.07 -1.88 15.48
N ASP A 89 -11.01 -0.57 15.69
CA ASP A 89 -11.84 0.39 14.95
C ASP A 89 -11.38 0.51 13.47
N ASP A 90 -10.06 0.55 13.22
CA ASP A 90 -9.50 0.78 11.89
C ASP A 90 -9.49 -0.46 10.98
N TYR A 91 -9.40 -1.65 11.57
CA TYR A 91 -9.18 -2.91 10.85
C TYR A 91 -10.13 -4.05 11.27
N GLY A 92 -10.92 -3.89 12.33
CA GLY A 92 -11.80 -4.95 12.84
C GLY A 92 -11.06 -6.11 13.53
N ILE A 93 -9.82 -5.89 14.00
CA ILE A 93 -9.01 -6.95 14.61
C ILE A 93 -9.27 -6.99 16.11
N GLU A 94 -9.52 -8.19 16.64
CA GLU A 94 -9.62 -8.42 18.08
C GLU A 94 -8.38 -9.17 18.57
N ILE A 95 -7.57 -8.49 19.38
CA ILE A 95 -6.35 -9.06 19.94
C ILE A 95 -6.69 -9.73 21.26
N LYS A 96 -6.53 -11.05 21.31
CA LYS A 96 -6.86 -11.83 22.51
C LYS A 96 -5.73 -11.75 23.54
N PRO A 97 -6.02 -11.75 24.85
CA PRO A 97 -4.99 -11.69 25.90
C PRO A 97 -4.01 -12.88 25.87
N GLU A 98 -4.47 -14.04 25.42
CA GLU A 98 -3.71 -15.30 25.35
C GLU A 98 -2.85 -15.41 24.07
N GLU A 99 -2.99 -14.46 23.16
CA GLU A 99 -2.31 -14.50 21.87
C GLU A 99 -0.84 -14.11 21.98
N SER A 100 0.05 -14.84 21.30
CA SER A 100 1.45 -14.46 21.24
C SER A 100 1.64 -13.15 20.47
N ILE A 101 2.63 -12.35 20.88
CA ILE A 101 2.96 -11.07 20.24
C ILE A 101 3.24 -11.26 18.74
N GLU A 102 3.93 -12.34 18.38
CA GLU A 102 4.25 -12.70 17.00
C GLU A 102 3.00 -12.92 16.15
N ARG A 103 1.97 -13.55 16.72
CA ARG A 103 0.71 -13.81 16.04
C ARG A 103 -0.10 -12.53 15.88
N ALA A 104 -0.26 -11.75 16.95
CA ALA A 104 -0.94 -10.45 16.89
C ALA A 104 -0.33 -9.51 15.84
N ILE A 105 1.01 -9.47 15.75
CA ILE A 105 1.72 -8.65 14.74
C ILE A 105 1.53 -9.21 13.32
N ARG A 106 1.44 -10.53 13.15
CA ARG A 106 1.16 -11.15 11.85
C ARG A 106 -0.23 -10.80 11.37
N ASP A 107 -1.23 -10.87 12.25
CA ASP A 107 -2.62 -10.60 11.93
C ASP A 107 -2.82 -9.11 11.62
N LEU A 108 -2.16 -8.22 12.37
CA LEU A 108 -2.09 -6.79 12.04
C LEU A 108 -1.52 -6.54 10.64
N ARG A 109 -0.38 -7.15 10.31
CA ARG A 109 0.25 -6.99 8.98
C ARG A 109 -0.65 -7.51 7.86
N TYR A 110 -1.37 -8.60 8.10
CA TYR A 110 -2.33 -9.14 7.15
C TYR A 110 -3.48 -8.15 6.92
N ALA A 111 -4.09 -7.63 7.98
CA ALA A 111 -5.18 -6.67 7.88
C ALA A 111 -4.75 -5.34 7.21
N GLN A 112 -3.56 -4.84 7.55
CA GLN A 112 -2.94 -3.68 6.89
C GLN A 112 -2.75 -3.90 5.38
N THR A 113 -2.30 -5.10 4.99
CA THR A 113 -2.12 -5.46 3.57
C THR A 113 -3.47 -5.60 2.87
N LYS A 114 -4.46 -6.19 3.54
CA LYS A 114 -5.83 -6.30 3.03
C LYS A 114 -6.44 -4.92 2.77
N LYS A 115 -6.31 -3.98 3.72
CA LYS A 115 -6.79 -2.59 3.56
C LYS A 115 -6.16 -1.89 2.35
N LEU A 116 -4.87 -2.12 2.08
CA LEU A 116 -4.21 -1.58 0.88
C LEU A 116 -4.81 -2.17 -0.41
N HIS A 117 -5.07 -3.48 -0.43
CA HIS A 117 -5.73 -4.13 -1.56
C HIS A 117 -7.14 -3.61 -1.78
N ASP A 118 -7.91 -3.40 -0.70
CA ASP A 118 -9.27 -2.87 -0.78
C ASP A 118 -9.26 -1.47 -1.41
N VAL A 119 -8.37 -0.58 -0.98
CA VAL A 119 -8.19 0.77 -1.57
C VAL A 119 -7.78 0.69 -3.04
N ILE A 120 -6.89 -0.24 -3.40
CA ILE A 120 -6.47 -0.42 -4.80
C ILE A 120 -7.66 -0.88 -5.67
N ASN A 121 -8.45 -1.81 -5.14
CA ASN A 121 -9.59 -2.43 -5.82
C ASN A 121 -10.83 -1.53 -5.94
N GLU A 122 -10.83 -0.34 -5.33
CA GLU A 122 -11.84 0.69 -5.64
C GLU A 122 -11.76 1.13 -7.11
N THR A 123 -10.57 1.06 -7.72
CA THR A 123 -10.42 1.35 -9.15
C THR A 123 -10.82 0.16 -10.00
N LYS A 124 -11.63 0.40 -11.05
CA LYS A 124 -12.16 -0.67 -11.94
C LYS A 124 -11.07 -1.57 -12.52
N ILE A 125 -9.92 -0.99 -12.89
CA ILE A 125 -8.82 -1.72 -13.53
C ILE A 125 -8.11 -2.63 -12.54
N HIS A 126 -7.73 -2.11 -11.37
CA HIS A 126 -7.08 -2.97 -10.38
C HIS A 126 -8.04 -4.00 -9.81
N LYS A 127 -9.34 -3.70 -9.70
CA LYS A 127 -10.37 -4.70 -9.38
C LYS A 127 -10.37 -5.84 -10.39
N PHE A 128 -10.31 -5.52 -11.69
CA PHE A 128 -10.21 -6.52 -12.74
C PHE A 128 -8.91 -7.33 -12.62
N LEU A 129 -7.75 -6.69 -12.47
CA LEU A 129 -6.48 -7.40 -12.23
C LEU A 129 -6.55 -8.32 -11.01
N SER A 130 -7.13 -7.87 -9.91
CA SER A 130 -7.32 -8.69 -8.72
C SER A 130 -8.24 -9.88 -8.96
N SER A 131 -9.27 -9.74 -9.81
CA SER A 131 -10.14 -10.87 -10.20
C SER A 131 -9.44 -11.93 -11.05
N LEU A 132 -8.34 -11.55 -11.71
CA LEU A 132 -7.50 -12.48 -12.46
C LEU A 132 -6.54 -13.26 -11.55
N ARG A 133 -6.34 -12.81 -10.30
CA ARG A 133 -5.42 -13.45 -9.35
C ARG A 133 -5.93 -14.86 -9.01
N GLY A 134 -5.09 -15.87 -9.19
CA GLY A 134 -5.43 -17.28 -8.94
C GLY A 134 -5.98 -18.03 -10.15
N GLN A 135 -6.15 -17.35 -11.31
CA GLN A 135 -6.41 -18.06 -12.56
C GLN A 135 -5.18 -18.86 -12.99
N ARG A 136 -5.38 -20.13 -13.37
CA ARG A 136 -4.31 -21.10 -13.67
C ARG A 136 -3.36 -20.66 -14.79
N ASN A 137 -3.83 -19.76 -15.67
CA ASN A 137 -3.11 -19.34 -16.87
C ASN A 137 -2.37 -18.00 -16.70
N ILE A 138 -2.46 -17.36 -15.52
CA ILE A 138 -1.86 -16.04 -15.28
C ILE A 138 -0.86 -16.15 -14.14
N ASP A 139 0.42 -16.10 -14.49
CA ASP A 139 1.51 -16.08 -13.52
C ASP A 139 1.78 -14.64 -13.04
N PHE A 140 1.08 -14.25 -11.97
CA PHE A 140 1.30 -12.95 -11.31
C PHE A 140 2.72 -12.81 -10.75
N GLU A 141 3.30 -13.90 -10.25
CA GLU A 141 4.66 -13.86 -9.70
C GLU A 141 5.66 -13.60 -10.83
N GLY A 142 5.53 -14.32 -11.94
CA GLY A 142 6.25 -14.11 -13.20
C GLY A 142 6.15 -12.68 -13.72
N CYS A 143 4.94 -12.11 -13.76
CA CYS A 143 4.71 -10.73 -14.20
C CYS A 143 5.43 -9.67 -13.33
N THR A 144 5.83 -10.02 -12.10
CA THR A 144 6.54 -9.14 -11.17
C THR A 144 8.03 -9.46 -11.04
N LEU A 145 8.56 -10.42 -11.81
CA LEU A 145 9.97 -10.81 -11.75
C LEU A 145 10.90 -9.62 -11.97
N TRP A 146 10.57 -8.72 -12.91
CA TRP A 146 11.37 -7.52 -13.14
C TRP A 146 11.35 -6.58 -11.94
N MET A 147 10.25 -6.48 -11.17
CA MET A 147 10.26 -5.66 -9.94
C MET A 147 11.11 -6.29 -8.83
N ARG A 148 11.19 -7.63 -8.79
CA ARG A 148 11.92 -8.37 -7.76
C ARG A 148 13.42 -8.47 -8.03
N ASN A 149 13.78 -8.75 -9.28
CA ASN A 149 15.10 -9.25 -9.66
C ASN A 149 15.82 -8.36 -10.70
N SER A 150 15.24 -7.22 -11.10
CA SER A 150 15.94 -6.33 -12.02
C SER A 150 17.03 -5.52 -11.31
N MET A 151 18.08 -5.18 -12.05
CA MET A 151 19.14 -4.26 -11.62
C MET A 151 18.77 -2.79 -11.89
N LEU A 152 17.48 -2.45 -11.86
CA LEU A 152 17.03 -1.09 -12.11
C LEU A 152 17.32 -0.23 -10.89
N ASN A 153 17.82 0.98 -11.13
CA ASN A 153 17.87 1.96 -10.07
C ASN A 153 16.45 2.46 -9.71
N PRO A 154 16.24 3.06 -8.53
CA PRO A 154 14.91 3.46 -8.09
C PRO A 154 14.18 4.44 -9.03
N GLN A 155 14.91 5.25 -9.80
CA GLN A 155 14.32 6.20 -10.76
C GLN A 155 13.89 5.51 -12.07
N GLU A 156 14.64 4.51 -12.53
CA GLU A 156 14.27 3.69 -13.69
C GLU A 156 13.03 2.84 -13.39
N GLU A 157 13.01 2.19 -12.22
CA GLU A 157 11.84 1.46 -11.75
C GLU A 157 10.61 2.39 -11.69
N ALA A 158 10.79 3.61 -11.20
CA ALA A 158 9.72 4.61 -11.15
C ALA A 158 9.16 4.96 -12.55
N LYS A 159 10.02 5.05 -13.57
CA LYS A 159 9.59 5.30 -14.96
C LYS A 159 8.75 4.14 -15.49
N LEU A 160 9.18 2.90 -15.27
CA LEU A 160 8.45 1.71 -15.73
C LEU A 160 7.12 1.52 -15.01
N VAL A 161 7.08 1.73 -13.69
CA VAL A 161 5.83 1.64 -12.92
C VAL A 161 4.86 2.76 -13.33
N ASN A 162 5.35 3.97 -13.57
CA ASN A 162 4.53 5.06 -14.10
C ASN A 162 3.95 4.72 -15.49
N LEU A 163 4.75 4.11 -16.37
CA LEU A 163 4.25 3.63 -17.66
C LEU A 163 3.20 2.54 -17.48
N GLN A 164 3.42 1.58 -16.58
CA GLN A 164 2.47 0.52 -16.26
C GLN A 164 1.15 1.10 -15.72
N ASP A 165 1.20 1.99 -14.73
CA ASP A 165 0.01 2.61 -14.14
C ASP A 165 -0.75 3.47 -15.16
N ARG A 166 -0.04 4.19 -16.03
CA ARG A 166 -0.66 4.91 -17.16
C ARG A 166 -1.32 3.97 -18.16
N ASN A 167 -0.66 2.88 -18.52
CA ASN A 167 -1.21 1.88 -19.44
C ASN A 167 -2.45 1.22 -18.83
N LEU A 168 -2.41 0.89 -17.55
CA LEU A 168 -3.57 0.38 -16.81
C LEU A 168 -4.71 1.40 -16.82
N ALA A 169 -4.43 2.67 -16.50
CA ALA A 169 -5.42 3.75 -16.56
C ALA A 169 -6.06 3.92 -17.95
N TRP A 170 -5.28 3.77 -19.02
CA TRP A 170 -5.76 3.90 -20.41
C TRP A 170 -6.29 2.60 -21.04
N MET A 171 -6.07 1.45 -20.41
CA MET A 171 -6.77 0.21 -20.76
C MET A 171 -8.24 0.26 -20.33
N SER A 172 -8.60 1.14 -19.39
CA SER A 172 -9.99 1.51 -19.17
C SER A 172 -10.51 2.23 -20.41
N LEU A 173 -11.53 1.65 -21.05
CA LEU A 173 -12.20 2.13 -22.27
C LEU A 173 -12.97 3.45 -22.09
N THR A 174 -12.41 4.43 -21.37
CA THR A 174 -13.13 5.58 -20.81
C THR A 174 -12.92 6.89 -21.57
N GLY A 175 -12.28 6.88 -22.74
CA GLY A 175 -12.12 8.08 -23.56
C GLY A 175 -12.39 7.82 -25.02
N ILE A 176 -13.12 8.73 -25.67
CA ILE A 176 -13.23 8.79 -27.13
C ILE A 176 -12.31 9.91 -27.62
N ASN A 177 -11.45 9.63 -28.60
CA ASN A 177 -10.60 10.64 -29.21
C ASN A 177 -11.46 11.60 -30.04
N ARG A 178 -11.38 12.91 -29.79
CA ARG A 178 -12.18 13.91 -30.53
C ARG A 178 -11.82 13.97 -32.03
N GLY A 179 -10.58 13.70 -32.40
CA GLY A 179 -10.11 13.76 -33.78
C GLY A 179 -10.59 12.57 -34.62
N CYS A 180 -10.57 11.36 -34.06
CA CYS A 180 -10.90 10.15 -34.81
C CYS A 180 -12.10 9.34 -34.30
N ASN A 181 -12.80 9.84 -33.28
CA ASN A 181 -14.03 9.29 -32.71
C ASN A 181 -13.94 7.80 -32.31
N LYS A 182 -12.73 7.30 -32.08
CA LYS A 182 -12.45 5.93 -31.62
C LYS A 182 -12.11 5.95 -30.14
N ARG A 183 -12.30 4.80 -29.46
CA ARG A 183 -11.87 4.63 -28.07
C ARG A 183 -10.35 4.79 -27.99
N VAL A 184 -9.90 5.59 -27.03
CA VAL A 184 -8.49 5.79 -26.72
C VAL A 184 -8.04 4.64 -25.83
N ASN A 185 -7.21 3.78 -26.38
CA ASN A 185 -6.42 2.80 -25.63
C ASN A 185 -4.93 3.01 -25.94
N VAL A 186 -4.06 2.19 -25.34
CA VAL A 186 -2.60 2.28 -25.53
C VAL A 186 -2.23 2.17 -27.01
N ASP A 187 -2.82 1.22 -27.73
CA ASP A 187 -2.56 1.01 -29.17
C ASP A 187 -3.01 2.21 -30.01
N HIS A 188 -4.11 2.83 -29.64
CA HIS A 188 -4.63 4.03 -30.30
C HIS A 188 -3.68 5.23 -30.16
N LEU A 189 -3.05 5.39 -28.99
CA LEU A 189 -2.04 6.42 -28.75
C LEU A 189 -0.73 6.09 -29.49
N ALA A 190 -0.32 4.82 -29.49
CA ALA A 190 0.90 4.35 -30.15
C ALA A 190 0.83 4.48 -31.68
N THR A 191 -0.35 4.25 -32.26
CA THR A 191 -0.60 4.40 -33.71
C THR A 191 -0.75 5.85 -34.16
N ASN A 192 -0.51 6.81 -33.26
CA ASN A 192 -0.39 8.23 -33.57
C ASN A 192 -1.61 8.75 -34.36
N CYS A 193 -2.84 8.39 -33.94
CA CYS A 193 -4.08 8.63 -34.71
C CYS A 193 -3.99 9.92 -35.53
N ASN A 194 -3.89 9.79 -36.87
CA ASN A 194 -3.43 10.83 -37.81
C ASN A 194 -4.21 12.16 -37.77
N LYS A 195 -5.29 12.24 -36.98
CA LYS A 195 -6.06 13.46 -36.71
C LYS A 195 -5.63 14.01 -35.35
N LYS A 196 -4.38 14.47 -35.24
CA LYS A 196 -3.89 15.05 -33.98
C LYS A 196 -4.68 16.30 -33.61
N TYR A 197 -5.02 16.35 -32.33
CA TYR A 197 -5.43 17.51 -31.51
C TYR A 197 -5.22 18.85 -32.20
N LYS A 198 -6.31 19.52 -32.61
CA LYS A 198 -6.30 20.98 -32.67
C LYS A 198 -6.03 21.46 -31.25
N GLN A 199 -4.82 21.93 -31.00
CA GLN A 199 -4.50 22.71 -29.81
C GLN A 199 -5.23 24.05 -29.98
N GLU A 200 -6.19 24.31 -29.10
CA GLU A 200 -6.64 25.66 -28.77
C GLU A 200 -5.97 26.06 -27.46
#